data_AF-A0A453QST8-F1
#
_entry.id   AF-A0A453QST8-F1
#
_cell.length_a   1.000
_cell.length_b   1.000
_cell.length_c   1.000
_cell.angle_alpha   90.00
_cell.angle_beta   90.00
_cell.angle_gamma   90.00
#
_symmetry.space_group_name_H-M   'P 1'
#
loop_
_entity.id
_entity.type
_entity.pdbx_description
1 polymer ?
#
loop_
_entity_poly.entity_id
_entity_poly.type
_entity_poly.pdbx_seq_one_letter_code
_entity_poly.pdbx_strand_id
1 'polypeptide(L)'
;VSSDLSIIDLDLPFSFVFSLGDTLNAYSNLGVLVVATWEVLFVSVPMIVLAIRLQRYYLASAKELMRINGTTKSALVNHLGESISGAITIRAFGEEDRFFAKNLDLVDKNAGPYFCNFAATEWLIQRLEIMSASVLSFSAFVMALLPQGTFSPGFVGMVLSYGLSLNVSFVCSIQNQCNLANQIISVERVNQYMDIQSEATEVVEENRPYCKIGPKMAMWNLEI
;
A
#
# COMPACT_ATOMS: atom_id res chain seq x y z
N VAL A 1 5.33 -4.10 15.14
CA VAL A 1 4.20 -4.17 16.11
C VAL A 1 3.49 -2.82 16.26
N SER A 2 4.08 -1.78 16.87
CA SER A 2 3.38 -0.47 17.02
C SER A 2 3.02 0.19 15.68
N SER A 3 3.91 0.16 14.68
CA SER A 3 3.61 0.69 13.34
C SER A 3 2.55 -0.14 12.61
N ASP A 4 2.55 -1.46 12.74
CA ASP A 4 1.58 -2.33 12.06
C ASP A 4 0.19 -2.19 12.68
N LEU A 5 0.10 -2.09 14.02
CA LEU A 5 -1.15 -1.88 14.75
C LEU A 5 -1.76 -0.49 14.43
N SER A 6 -0.94 0.55 14.36
CA SER A 6 -1.41 1.90 13.97
C SER A 6 -1.99 1.94 12.55
N ILE A 7 -1.39 1.20 11.61
CA ILE A 7 -1.89 1.13 10.22
C ILE A 7 -3.23 0.38 10.17
N ILE A 8 -3.40 -0.65 11.00
CA ILE A 8 -4.64 -1.43 11.07
C ILE A 8 -5.77 -0.60 11.68
N ASP A 9 -5.50 0.12 12.76
CA ASP A 9 -6.53 0.86 13.50
C ASP A 9 -6.97 2.14 12.78
N LEU A 10 -6.04 2.83 12.11
CA LEU A 10 -6.34 4.11 11.46
C LEU A 10 -6.48 3.97 9.95
N ASP A 11 -5.48 3.43 9.24
CA ASP A 11 -5.44 3.54 7.79
C ASP A 11 -6.35 2.54 7.07
N LEU A 12 -6.55 1.35 7.63
CA LEU A 12 -7.34 0.27 7.03
C LEU A 12 -8.82 0.65 6.82
N PRO A 13 -9.57 1.13 7.84
CA PRO A 13 -10.96 1.52 7.64
C PRO A 13 -11.11 2.66 6.63
N PHE A 14 -10.22 3.66 6.64
CA PHE A 14 -10.26 4.73 5.63
C PHE A 14 -9.97 4.20 4.23
N SER A 15 -8.93 3.38 4.07
CA SER A 15 -8.56 2.81 2.77
C SER A 15 -9.65 1.92 2.20
N PHE A 16 -10.36 1.18 3.06
CA PHE A 16 -11.51 0.39 2.67
C PHE A 16 -12.67 1.26 2.15
N VAL A 17 -13.03 2.31 2.90
CA VAL A 17 -14.09 3.25 2.50
C VAL A 17 -13.74 3.96 1.19
N PHE A 18 -12.51 4.47 1.04
CA PHE A 18 -12.05 5.11 -0.19
C PHE A 18 -12.02 4.13 -1.36
N SER A 19 -11.51 2.92 -1.16
CA SER A 19 -11.49 1.88 -2.19
C SER A 19 -12.90 1.53 -2.68
N LEU A 20 -13.86 1.37 -1.77
CA LEU A 20 -15.26 1.12 -2.15
C LEU A 20 -15.89 2.33 -2.84
N GLY A 21 -15.69 3.52 -2.28
CA GLY A 21 -16.23 4.77 -2.81
C GLY A 21 -15.78 5.04 -4.23
N ASP A 22 -14.47 4.95 -4.50
CA ASP A 22 -13.91 5.20 -5.83
C ASP A 22 -14.31 4.14 -6.84
N THR A 23 -14.41 2.87 -6.40
CA THR A 23 -14.86 1.78 -7.26
C THR A 23 -16.32 1.97 -7.66
N LEU A 24 -17.19 2.32 -6.72
CA LEU A 24 -18.60 2.65 -7.00
C LEU A 24 -18.70 3.89 -7.90
N ASN A 25 -17.88 4.91 -7.67
CA ASN A 25 -17.84 6.12 -8.48
C ASN A 25 -17.42 5.81 -9.93
N ALA A 26 -16.38 4.99 -10.12
CA ALA A 26 -15.92 4.56 -11.43
C ALA A 26 -17.01 3.78 -12.19
N TYR A 27 -17.68 2.81 -11.53
CA TYR A 27 -18.79 2.08 -12.13
C TYR A 27 -20.00 2.97 -12.43
N SER A 28 -20.29 3.95 -11.58
CA SER A 28 -21.37 4.92 -11.81
C SER A 28 -21.08 5.78 -13.04
N ASN A 29 -19.89 6.37 -13.15
CA ASN A 29 -19.48 7.14 -14.32
C ASN A 29 -19.52 6.30 -15.59
N LEU A 30 -19.05 5.05 -15.51
CA LEU A 30 -19.11 4.11 -16.63
C LEU A 30 -20.55 3.79 -17.03
N GLY A 31 -21.43 3.56 -16.06
CA GLY A 31 -22.84 3.29 -16.29
C GLY A 31 -23.54 4.45 -17.00
N VAL A 32 -23.29 5.69 -16.55
CA VAL A 32 -23.82 6.89 -17.21
C VAL A 32 -23.34 6.98 -18.67
N LEU A 33 -22.07 6.70 -18.94
CA LEU A 33 -21.51 6.74 -20.30
C LEU A 33 -22.07 5.65 -21.22
N VAL A 34 -22.28 4.44 -20.68
CA VAL A 34 -22.87 3.32 -21.43
C VAL A 34 -24.34 3.59 -21.78
N VAL A 35 -25.10 4.20 -20.86
CA VAL A 35 -26.49 4.58 -21.11
C VAL A 35 -26.57 5.76 -22.10
N ALA A 36 -25.66 6.72 -21.98
CA ALA A 36 -25.63 7.89 -22.86
C ALA A 36 -25.22 7.54 -24.30
N THR A 37 -24.30 6.59 -24.46
CA THR A 37 -23.73 6.17 -25.75
C THR A 37 -23.50 4.67 -25.73
N TRP A 38 -24.37 3.91 -26.40
CA TRP A 38 -24.27 2.45 -26.46
C TRP A 38 -23.00 1.98 -27.19
N GLU A 39 -22.43 2.81 -28.06
CA GLU A 39 -21.20 2.55 -28.81
C GLU A 39 -19.98 2.42 -27.89
N VAL A 40 -20.00 3.08 -26.73
CA VAL A 40 -18.93 3.02 -25.71
C VAL A 40 -18.81 1.61 -25.12
N LEU A 41 -19.87 0.79 -25.18
CA LEU A 41 -19.85 -0.58 -24.67
C LEU A 41 -18.77 -1.45 -25.35
N PHE A 42 -18.57 -1.28 -26.65
CA PHE A 42 -17.57 -2.06 -27.40
C PHE A 42 -16.13 -1.77 -26.95
N VAL A 43 -15.87 -0.53 -26.50
CA VAL A 43 -14.54 -0.11 -26.03
C VAL A 43 -14.38 -0.38 -24.54
N SER A 44 -15.47 -0.29 -23.75
CA SER A 44 -15.43 -0.50 -22.30
C SER A 44 -15.20 -1.96 -21.92
N VAL A 45 -15.75 -2.93 -22.66
CA VAL A 45 -15.56 -4.36 -22.38
C VAL A 45 -14.07 -4.79 -22.41
N PRO A 46 -13.29 -4.54 -23.49
CA PRO A 46 -11.87 -4.87 -23.50
C PRO A 46 -11.08 -4.06 -22.46
N MET A 47 -11.48 -2.81 -22.18
CA MET A 47 -10.88 -2.01 -21.10
C MET A 47 -11.04 -2.68 -19.73
N ILE A 48 -12.24 -3.16 -19.37
CA ILE A 48 -12.49 -3.84 -18.10
C ILE A 48 -11.66 -5.13 -18.01
N VAL A 49 -11.63 -5.93 -19.08
CA VAL A 49 -10.85 -7.18 -19.10
C VAL A 49 -9.36 -6.90 -18.92
N LEU A 50 -8.82 -5.90 -19.63
CA LEU A 50 -7.43 -5.48 -19.50
C LEU A 50 -7.15 -4.94 -18.10
N ALA A 51 -8.03 -4.11 -17.54
CA ALA A 51 -7.89 -3.58 -16.19
C ALA A 51 -7.82 -4.69 -15.15
N ILE A 52 -8.72 -5.69 -15.20
CA ILE A 52 -8.69 -6.84 -14.27
C ILE A 52 -7.40 -7.65 -14.42
N ARG A 53 -6.94 -7.89 -15.65
CA ARG A 53 -5.69 -8.63 -15.90
C ARG A 53 -4.49 -7.87 -15.38
N LEU A 54 -4.39 -6.59 -15.73
CA LEU A 54 -3.34 -5.68 -15.28
C LEU A 54 -3.30 -5.57 -13.75
N GLN A 55 -4.47 -5.43 -13.12
CA GLN A 55 -4.59 -5.38 -11.66
C GLN A 55 -4.07 -6.67 -11.01
N ARG A 56 -4.40 -7.86 -11.54
CA ARG A 56 -3.86 -9.14 -11.03
C ARG A 56 -2.35 -9.24 -11.19
N TYR A 57 -1.80 -8.85 -12.33
CA TYR A 57 -0.35 -8.85 -12.56
C TYR A 57 0.39 -7.86 -11.65
N TYR A 58 -0.19 -6.69 -11.45
CA TYR A 58 0.34 -5.68 -10.54
C TYR A 58 0.31 -6.17 -9.09
N LEU A 59 -0.80 -6.74 -8.62
CA LEU A 59 -0.91 -7.27 -7.26
C LEU A 59 0.13 -8.37 -6.97
N ALA A 60 0.35 -9.28 -7.93
CA ALA A 60 1.37 -10.32 -7.79
C ALA A 60 2.78 -9.71 -7.65
N SER A 61 3.10 -8.73 -8.49
CA SER A 61 4.40 -8.03 -8.48
C SER A 61 4.58 -7.17 -7.21
N ALA A 62 3.54 -6.45 -6.81
CA ALA A 62 3.52 -5.58 -5.64
C ALA A 62 3.74 -6.37 -4.35
N LYS A 63 3.16 -7.58 -4.24
CA LYS A 63 3.36 -8.47 -3.10
C LYS A 63 4.83 -8.85 -2.91
N GLU A 64 5.52 -9.24 -3.97
CA GLU A 64 6.95 -9.56 -3.91
C GLU A 64 7.81 -8.32 -3.62
N LEU A 65 7.48 -7.17 -4.22
CA LEU A 65 8.19 -5.93 -3.93
C LEU A 65 8.00 -5.46 -2.49
N MET A 66 6.81 -5.63 -1.91
CA MET A 66 6.53 -5.30 -0.52
C MET A 66 7.35 -6.17 0.43
N ARG A 67 7.56 -7.46 0.08
CA ARG A 67 8.44 -8.37 0.83
C ARG A 67 9.89 -7.87 0.83
N ILE A 68 10.43 -7.54 -0.34
CA ILE A 68 11.79 -7.02 -0.48
C ILE A 68 11.95 -5.70 0.28
N ASN A 69 11.02 -4.76 0.08
CA ASN A 69 11.03 -3.47 0.75
C ASN A 69 10.98 -3.61 2.29
N GLY A 70 10.18 -4.54 2.80
CA GLY A 70 10.13 -4.86 4.23
C GLY A 70 11.48 -5.34 4.77
N THR A 71 12.14 -6.26 4.08
CA THR A 71 13.46 -6.77 4.50
C THR A 71 14.55 -5.71 4.47
N THR A 72 14.60 -4.91 3.40
CA THR A 72 15.66 -3.90 3.24
C THR A 72 15.48 -2.72 4.20
N LYS A 73 14.24 -2.27 4.40
CA LYS A 73 13.92 -1.22 5.38
C LYS A 73 14.27 -1.66 6.80
N SER A 74 13.97 -2.91 7.17
CA SER A 74 14.35 -3.44 8.49
C SER A 74 15.86 -3.49 8.67
N ALA A 75 16.62 -3.93 7.66
CA ALA A 75 18.09 -3.97 7.72
C ALA A 75 18.69 -2.56 7.91
N LEU A 76 18.16 -1.56 7.21
CA LEU A 76 18.57 -0.16 7.34
C LEU A 76 18.31 0.38 8.76
N VAL A 77 17.08 0.17 9.28
CA VAL A 77 16.71 0.64 10.63
C VAL A 77 17.52 -0.06 11.72
N ASN A 78 17.77 -1.36 11.59
CA ASN A 78 18.59 -2.11 12.54
C ASN A 78 20.03 -1.59 12.56
N HIS A 79 20.64 -1.38 11.39
CA HIS A 79 22.00 -0.84 11.30
C HIS A 79 22.10 0.59 11.87
N LEU A 80 21.07 1.41 11.67
CA LEU A 80 20.97 2.73 12.30
C LEU A 80 20.88 2.62 13.83
N GLY A 81 20.07 1.69 14.35
CA GLY A 81 19.97 1.42 15.78
C GLY A 81 21.30 1.00 16.41
N GLU A 82 22.02 0.07 15.75
CA GLU A 82 23.36 -0.36 16.16
C GLU A 82 24.36 0.80 16.12
N SER A 83 24.31 1.64 15.09
CA SER A 83 25.20 2.80 14.94
C SER A 83 24.98 3.85 16.03
N ILE A 84 23.72 4.11 16.39
CA ILE A 84 23.35 5.07 17.45
C ILE A 84 23.78 4.53 18.83
N SER A 85 23.48 3.26 19.12
CA SER A 85 23.85 2.65 20.40
C SER A 85 25.37 2.51 20.56
N GLY A 86 26.07 2.18 19.47
CA GLY A 86 27.52 2.02 19.41
C GLY A 86 28.32 3.29 19.11
N ALA A 87 27.69 4.46 19.07
CA ALA A 87 28.31 5.70 18.57
C ALA A 87 29.59 6.10 19.32
N ILE A 88 29.71 5.81 20.61
CA ILE A 88 30.93 6.08 21.39
C ILE A 88 32.06 5.14 20.96
N THR A 89 31.75 3.85 20.83
CA THR A 89 32.72 2.82 20.42
C THR A 89 33.21 3.05 19.00
N ILE A 90 32.33 3.37 18.05
CA ILE A 90 32.70 3.62 16.64
C ILE A 90 33.68 4.79 16.54
N ARG A 91 33.40 5.90 17.24
CA ARG A 91 34.29 7.07 17.31
C ARG A 91 35.60 6.76 18.02
N ALA A 92 35.58 5.96 19.08
CA ALA A 92 36.78 5.57 19.81
C ALA A 92 37.76 4.73 18.96
N PHE A 93 37.24 3.91 18.04
CA PHE A 93 38.05 3.14 17.09
C PHE A 93 38.33 3.86 15.76
N GLY A 94 37.75 5.04 15.53
CA GLY A 94 37.94 5.80 14.28
C GLY A 94 37.33 5.14 13.03
N GLU A 95 36.32 4.27 13.19
CA GLU A 95 35.72 3.47 12.10
C GLU A 95 34.45 4.13 11.52
N GLU A 96 34.32 5.45 11.62
CA GLU A 96 33.14 6.21 11.20
C GLU A 96 32.86 6.07 9.69
N ASP A 97 33.89 6.21 8.86
CA ASP A 97 33.78 6.12 7.39
C ASP A 97 33.26 4.76 6.92
N ARG A 98 33.68 3.67 7.60
CA ARG A 98 33.23 2.31 7.30
C ARG A 98 31.75 2.15 7.56
N PHE A 99 31.27 2.63 8.71
CA PHE A 99 29.85 2.59 9.07
C PHE A 99 29.02 3.51 8.16
N PHE A 100 29.56 4.67 7.77
CA PHE A 100 28.91 5.58 6.83
C PHE A 100 28.76 4.96 5.44
N ALA A 101 29.84 4.39 4.87
CA ALA A 101 29.78 3.70 3.59
C ALA A 101 28.80 2.51 3.62
N LYS A 102 28.76 1.77 4.73
CA LYS A 102 27.80 0.67 4.92
C LYS A 102 26.35 1.17 4.96
N ASN A 103 26.11 2.32 5.57
CA ASN A 103 24.80 2.95 5.60
C ASN A 103 24.34 3.36 4.19
N LEU A 104 25.21 4.00 3.41
CA LEU A 104 24.92 4.37 2.02
C LEU A 104 24.55 3.15 1.16
N ASP A 105 25.29 2.03 1.26
CA ASP A 105 24.96 0.77 0.56
C ASP A 105 23.57 0.24 0.95
N LEU A 106 23.17 0.36 2.23
CA LEU A 106 21.83 -0.05 2.69
C LEU A 106 20.72 0.88 2.18
N VAL A 107 20.99 2.19 2.08
CA VAL A 107 20.06 3.17 1.51
C VAL A 107 19.86 2.89 0.02
N ASP A 108 20.92 2.68 -0.75
CA ASP A 108 20.84 2.37 -2.18
C ASP A 108 20.08 1.06 -2.44
N LYS A 109 20.36 0.02 -1.63
CA LYS A 109 19.61 -1.25 -1.68
C LYS A 109 18.12 -1.06 -1.39
N ASN A 110 17.75 -0.11 -0.54
CA ASN A 110 16.34 0.19 -0.25
C ASN A 110 15.69 1.01 -1.37
N ALA A 111 16.43 1.91 -2.00
CA ALA A 111 15.92 2.79 -3.06
C ALA A 111 15.54 2.02 -4.34
N GLY A 112 16.30 0.99 -4.72
CA GLY A 112 16.04 0.21 -5.94
C GLY A 112 14.64 -0.43 -6.02
N PRO A 113 14.25 -1.27 -5.03
CA PRO A 113 12.92 -1.88 -4.99
C PRO A 113 11.78 -0.87 -4.91
N TYR A 114 12.00 0.24 -4.18
CA TYR A 114 11.03 1.33 -4.10
C TYR A 114 10.79 1.98 -5.48
N PHE A 115 11.87 2.29 -6.21
CA PHE A 115 11.77 2.85 -7.57
C PHE A 115 11.10 1.88 -8.54
N CYS A 116 11.40 0.59 -8.45
CA CYS A 116 10.73 -0.43 -9.28
C CYS A 116 9.22 -0.50 -8.98
N ASN A 117 8.82 -0.32 -7.71
CA ASN A 117 7.41 -0.28 -7.33
C ASN A 117 6.73 0.92 -7.98
N PHE A 118 7.33 2.10 -7.81
CA PHE A 118 6.85 3.35 -8.36
C PHE A 118 6.70 3.25 -9.89
N ALA A 119 7.72 2.77 -10.59
CA ALA A 119 7.68 2.60 -12.04
C ALA A 119 6.59 1.62 -12.51
N ALA A 120 6.35 0.53 -11.76
CA ALA A 120 5.28 -0.42 -12.07
C ALA A 120 3.87 0.19 -11.88
N THR A 121 3.69 1.00 -10.85
CA THR A 121 2.45 1.75 -10.60
C THR A 121 2.18 2.76 -11.70
N GLU A 122 3.18 3.58 -12.05
CA GLU A 122 3.08 4.56 -13.13
C GLU A 122 2.80 3.91 -14.48
N TRP A 123 3.45 2.78 -14.78
CA TRP A 123 3.19 2.02 -16.01
C TRP A 123 1.74 1.55 -16.10
N LEU A 124 1.16 1.11 -14.98
CA LEU A 124 -0.25 0.71 -14.91
C LEU A 124 -1.18 1.91 -15.12
N ILE A 125 -0.94 3.02 -14.41
CA ILE A 125 -1.72 4.26 -14.53
C ILE A 125 -1.73 4.74 -15.98
N GLN A 126 -0.56 4.85 -16.60
CA GLN A 126 -0.43 5.29 -17.99
C GLN A 126 -1.25 4.43 -18.95
N ARG A 127 -1.26 3.10 -18.77
CA ARG A 127 -2.04 2.18 -19.63
C ARG A 127 -3.56 2.40 -19.46
N LEU A 128 -4.03 2.65 -18.24
CA LEU A 128 -5.45 2.90 -17.96
C LEU A 128 -5.90 4.27 -18.49
N GLU A 129 -5.07 5.30 -18.35
CA GLU A 129 -5.32 6.63 -18.89
C GLU A 129 -5.43 6.62 -20.41
N ILE A 130 -4.55 5.86 -21.10
CA ILE A 130 -4.64 5.71 -22.57
C ILE A 130 -5.97 5.04 -22.97
N MET A 131 -6.43 4.04 -22.21
CA MET A 131 -7.71 3.38 -22.50
C MET A 131 -8.90 4.32 -22.28
N SER A 132 -8.95 5.04 -21.15
CA SER A 132 -10.04 5.99 -20.87
C SER A 132 -10.03 7.18 -21.84
N ALA A 133 -8.85 7.68 -22.21
CA ALA A 133 -8.71 8.72 -23.23
C ALA A 133 -9.18 8.22 -24.61
N SER A 134 -8.93 6.95 -24.95
CA SER A 134 -9.43 6.36 -26.20
C SER A 134 -10.96 6.26 -26.22
N VAL A 135 -11.59 5.90 -25.09
CA VAL A 135 -13.05 5.89 -24.93
C VAL A 135 -13.62 7.29 -25.10
N LEU A 136 -13.06 8.29 -24.41
CA LEU A 136 -13.52 9.68 -24.48
C LEU A 136 -13.34 10.28 -25.89
N SER A 137 -12.21 9.97 -26.54
CA SER A 137 -11.94 10.44 -27.91
C SER A 137 -12.92 9.82 -28.91
N PHE A 138 -13.22 8.52 -28.75
CA PHE A 138 -14.19 7.83 -29.59
C PHE A 138 -15.60 8.37 -29.38
N SER A 139 -16.04 8.60 -28.13
CA SER A 139 -17.36 9.20 -27.86
C SER A 139 -17.45 10.61 -28.44
N ALA A 140 -16.42 11.44 -28.27
CA ALA A 140 -16.38 12.78 -28.83
C ALA A 140 -16.43 12.75 -30.38
N PHE A 141 -15.73 11.80 -31.01
CA PHE A 141 -15.75 11.62 -32.45
C PHE A 141 -17.12 11.21 -32.98
N VAL A 142 -17.79 10.24 -32.35
CA VAL A 142 -19.15 9.82 -32.73
C VAL A 142 -20.13 11.00 -32.64
N MET A 143 -20.03 11.79 -31.56
CA MET A 143 -20.89 12.96 -31.36
C MET A 143 -20.61 14.08 -32.36
N ALA A 144 -19.36 14.23 -32.82
CA ALA A 144 -18.97 15.20 -33.84
C ALA A 144 -19.41 14.80 -35.26
N LEU A 145 -19.52 13.50 -35.54
CA LEU A 145 -19.95 13.00 -36.85
C LEU A 145 -21.47 13.11 -37.09
N LEU A 146 -22.27 13.17 -36.02
CA LEU A 146 -23.72 13.21 -36.14
C LEU A 146 -24.23 14.61 -36.52
N PRO A 147 -25.33 14.72 -37.29
CA PRO A 147 -25.87 16.00 -37.73
C PRO A 147 -26.24 16.91 -36.55
N GLN A 148 -26.06 18.22 -36.75
CA GLN A 148 -26.43 19.26 -35.79
C GLN A 148 -27.92 19.12 -35.42
N GLY A 149 -28.20 18.94 -34.12
CA GLY A 149 -29.55 18.73 -33.58
C GLY A 149 -29.82 17.33 -33.02
N THR A 150 -28.94 16.35 -33.26
CA THR A 150 -29.10 14.98 -32.69
C THR A 150 -28.89 14.96 -31.18
N PHE A 151 -27.91 15.73 -30.68
CA PHE A 151 -27.62 15.86 -29.26
C PHE A 151 -27.76 17.31 -28.80
N SER A 152 -28.42 17.52 -27.65
CA SER A 152 -28.43 18.82 -26.98
C SER A 152 -27.02 19.17 -26.50
N PRO A 153 -26.55 20.43 -26.62
CA PRO A 153 -25.25 20.86 -26.12
C PRO A 153 -25.00 20.48 -24.65
N GLY A 154 -26.05 20.50 -23.82
CA GLY A 154 -25.96 20.09 -22.42
C GLY A 154 -25.71 18.59 -22.25
N PHE A 155 -26.28 17.75 -23.12
CA PHE A 155 -26.01 16.31 -23.14
C PHE A 155 -24.56 16.04 -23.55
N VAL A 156 -24.04 16.80 -24.51
CA VAL A 156 -22.64 16.68 -24.93
C VAL A 156 -21.68 17.02 -23.80
N GLY A 157 -21.92 18.14 -23.12
CA GLY A 157 -21.12 18.54 -21.95
C GLY A 157 -21.18 17.51 -20.81
N MET A 158 -22.34 16.89 -20.59
CA MET A 158 -22.51 15.81 -19.63
C MET A 158 -21.61 14.62 -19.97
N VAL A 159 -21.72 14.06 -21.18
CA VAL A 159 -20.92 12.90 -21.61
C VAL A 159 -19.42 13.15 -21.48
N LEU A 160 -18.94 14.31 -21.92
CA LEU A 160 -17.52 14.65 -21.81
C LEU A 160 -17.07 14.79 -20.34
N SER A 161 -17.89 15.39 -19.48
CA SER A 161 -17.58 15.54 -18.05
C SER A 161 -17.53 14.20 -17.32
N TYR A 162 -18.46 13.29 -17.62
CA TYR A 162 -18.46 11.93 -17.07
C TYR A 162 -17.30 11.10 -17.62
N GLY A 163 -16.93 11.26 -18.90
CA GLY A 163 -15.77 10.59 -19.48
C GLY A 163 -14.44 11.05 -18.88
N LEU A 164 -14.29 12.34 -18.61
CA LEU A 164 -13.11 12.87 -17.91
C LEU A 164 -13.07 12.41 -16.45
N SER A 165 -14.21 12.44 -15.74
CA SER A 165 -14.31 11.95 -14.36
C SER A 165 -14.01 10.46 -14.26
N LEU A 166 -14.45 9.67 -15.25
CA LEU A 166 -14.17 8.23 -15.31
C LEU A 166 -12.66 7.93 -15.31
N ASN A 167 -11.85 8.72 -16.01
CA ASN A 167 -10.40 8.56 -15.99
C ASN A 167 -9.85 8.70 -14.56
N VAL A 168 -10.16 9.82 -13.91
CA VAL A 168 -9.71 10.12 -12.54
C VAL A 168 -10.19 9.04 -11.56
N SER A 169 -11.47 8.67 -11.60
CA SER A 169 -12.03 7.67 -10.69
C SER A 169 -11.43 6.28 -10.89
N PHE A 170 -11.08 5.88 -12.13
CA PHE A 170 -10.40 4.61 -12.37
C PHE A 170 -8.99 4.59 -11.78
N VAL A 171 -8.23 5.67 -11.97
CA VAL A 171 -6.87 5.80 -11.43
C VAL A 171 -6.89 5.78 -9.90
N CYS A 172 -7.82 6.51 -9.27
CA CYS A 172 -8.01 6.49 -7.82
C CYS A 172 -8.48 5.12 -7.30
N SER A 173 -9.46 4.50 -7.95
CA SER A 173 -9.98 3.19 -7.57
C SER A 173 -8.88 2.12 -7.57
N ILE A 174 -8.05 2.07 -8.61
CA ILE A 174 -7.00 1.06 -8.71
C ILE A 174 -5.91 1.30 -7.66
N GLN A 175 -5.50 2.55 -7.44
CA GLN A 175 -4.54 2.87 -6.37
C GLN A 175 -5.08 2.49 -4.99
N ASN A 176 -6.33 2.80 -4.69
CA ASN A 176 -6.93 2.49 -3.39
C ASN A 176 -7.16 0.99 -3.19
N GLN A 177 -7.55 0.25 -4.22
CA GLN A 177 -7.60 -1.22 -4.17
C GLN A 177 -6.22 -1.83 -3.94
N CYS A 178 -5.17 -1.27 -4.53
CA CYS A 178 -3.80 -1.71 -4.30
C CYS A 178 -3.31 -1.41 -2.88
N ASN A 179 -3.59 -0.21 -2.36
CA ASN A 179 -3.28 0.17 -0.98
C ASN A 179 -4.00 -0.74 0.02
N LEU A 180 -5.29 -1.01 -0.22
CA LEU A 180 -6.08 -1.92 0.59
C LEU A 180 -5.51 -3.34 0.57
N ALA A 181 -5.13 -3.86 -0.61
CA ALA A 181 -4.53 -5.18 -0.72
C ALA A 181 -3.20 -5.28 0.05
N ASN A 182 -2.36 -4.24 0.00
CA ASN A 182 -1.12 -4.16 0.77
C ASN A 182 -1.37 -4.13 2.30
N GLN A 183 -2.41 -3.42 2.75
CA GLN A 183 -2.79 -3.38 4.17
C GLN A 183 -3.34 -4.72 4.65
N ILE A 184 -4.16 -5.40 3.85
CA ILE A 184 -4.69 -6.74 4.17
C ILE A 184 -3.54 -7.74 4.37
N ILE A 185 -2.47 -7.68 3.56
CA ILE A 185 -1.28 -8.52 3.77
C ILE A 185 -0.63 -8.25 5.13
N SER A 186 -0.67 -7.02 5.63
CA SER A 186 -0.18 -6.70 6.98
C SER A 186 -1.05 -7.31 8.08
N VAL A 187 -2.37 -7.30 7.91
CA VAL A 187 -3.30 -7.99 8.82
C VAL A 187 -3.04 -9.50 8.82
N GLU A 188 -2.86 -10.10 7.64
CA GLU A 188 -2.55 -11.54 7.52
C GLU A 188 -1.28 -11.91 8.31
N ARG A 189 -0.24 -11.07 8.26
CA ARG A 189 0.98 -11.26 9.07
C ARG A 189 0.70 -11.17 10.56
N VAL A 190 -0.06 -10.18 11.03
CA VAL A 190 -0.43 -10.06 12.45
C VAL A 190 -1.21 -11.29 12.93
N ASN A 191 -2.15 -11.76 12.12
CA ASN A 191 -2.91 -12.97 12.44
C ASN A 191 -2.00 -14.21 12.53
N GLN A 192 -0.97 -14.32 11.68
CA GLN A 192 0.04 -15.39 11.80
C GLN A 192 0.84 -15.31 13.10
N TYR A 193 1.14 -14.11 13.62
CA TYR A 193 1.81 -13.95 14.92
C TYR A 193 0.94 -14.37 16.10
N MET A 194 -0.40 -14.31 15.96
CA MET A 194 -1.32 -14.76 17.02
C MET A 194 -1.34 -16.28 17.20
N ASP A 195 -0.99 -17.04 16.16
CA ASP A 195 -1.07 -18.50 16.13
C ASP A 195 0.29 -19.18 16.41
N ILE A 196 1.31 -18.40 16.79
CA ILE A 196 2.62 -18.93 17.16
C ILE A 196 2.52 -19.66 18.49
N GLN A 197 3.16 -20.84 18.59
CA GLN A 197 3.22 -21.60 19.82
C GLN A 197 3.83 -20.75 20.94
N SER A 198 3.05 -20.55 22.02
CA SER A 198 3.51 -19.79 23.18
C SER A 198 4.82 -20.38 23.72
N GLU A 199 5.77 -19.52 24.05
CA GLU A 199 6.93 -19.93 24.83
C GLU A 199 6.50 -20.54 26.17
N ALA A 200 7.36 -21.35 26.77
CA ALA A 200 7.10 -21.98 28.07
C ALA A 200 6.75 -20.90 29.11
N THR A 201 5.79 -21.20 29.98
CA THR A 201 5.31 -20.27 31.01
C THR A 201 6.48 -19.70 31.81
N GLU A 202 6.52 -18.37 31.95
CA GLU A 202 7.57 -17.61 32.64
C GLU A 202 7.86 -18.14 34.06
N VAL A 203 6.84 -18.72 34.69
CA VAL A 203 6.95 -19.38 35.99
C VAL A 203 6.45 -20.82 35.90
N VAL A 204 7.37 -21.77 36.06
CA VAL A 204 7.04 -23.15 36.38
C VAL A 204 6.95 -23.23 37.91
N GLU A 205 5.74 -23.25 38.47
CA GLU A 205 5.54 -23.32 39.94
C GLU A 205 6.31 -24.47 40.58
N GLU A 206 6.43 -25.59 39.85
CA GLU A 206 7.07 -26.82 40.31
C GLU A 206 8.60 -26.71 40.42
N ASN A 207 9.24 -25.77 39.71
CA ASN A 207 10.70 -25.68 39.59
C ASN A 207 11.25 -24.31 40.02
N ARG A 208 10.48 -23.54 40.78
CA ARG A 208 10.92 -22.25 41.30
C ARG A 208 12.06 -22.48 42.31
N PRO A 209 13.26 -21.91 42.12
CA PRO A 209 14.30 -21.98 43.13
C PRO A 209 13.76 -21.31 44.40
N TYR A 210 13.76 -22.03 45.52
CA TYR A 210 13.40 -21.46 46.82
C TYR A 210 14.25 -20.23 47.08
N CYS A 211 13.63 -19.05 46.99
CA CYS A 211 14.25 -17.83 47.47
C CYS A 211 14.32 -17.95 48.99
N LYS A 212 15.45 -18.45 49.52
CA LYS A 212 15.78 -18.34 50.93
C LYS A 212 16.10 -16.87 51.23
N ILE A 213 15.05 -16.05 51.30
CA ILE A 213 15.15 -14.77 52.00
C ILE A 213 15.23 -15.13 53.48
N GLY A 214 16.46 -15.30 53.98
CA GLY A 214 16.68 -15.36 55.42
C GLY A 214 16.15 -14.08 56.07
N PRO A 215 15.68 -14.13 57.33
CA PRO A 215 14.97 -13.02 58.00
C PRO A 215 15.83 -11.75 58.26
N LYS A 216 16.98 -11.59 57.60
CA LYS A 216 17.87 -10.43 57.76
C LYS A 216 17.61 -9.26 56.80
N MET A 217 16.87 -9.44 55.70
CA MET A 217 16.55 -8.29 54.81
C MET A 217 15.27 -7.55 55.17
N ALA A 218 14.36 -8.14 55.96
CA ALA A 218 13.16 -7.44 56.41
C ALA A 218 13.43 -6.34 57.45
N MET A 219 14.61 -6.34 58.08
CA MET A 219 14.98 -5.32 59.08
C MET A 219 15.67 -4.08 58.48
N TRP A 220 16.06 -4.08 57.20
CA TRP A 220 16.72 -2.92 56.58
C TRP A 220 15.77 -1.94 55.89
N ASN A 221 14.47 -2.26 55.78
CA ASN A 221 13.45 -1.38 55.20
C ASN A 221 12.57 -0.68 56.26
N LEU A 222 12.98 -0.68 57.53
CA LEU A 222 12.28 0.04 58.63
C LEU A 222 13.14 1.07 59.36
N GLU A 223 14.41 1.26 58.96
CA GLU A 223 15.23 2.39 59.38
C GLU A 223 15.98 2.96 58.16
N ILE A 224 15.29 3.82 57.41
CA ILE A 224 15.72 5.10 56.80
C ILE A 224 14.48 5.74 56.18
#